data_AF-A0A1Q7WLD3-F1
#
_entry.id   AF-A0A1Q7WLD3-F1
#
_cell.length_a   1.000
_cell.length_b   1.000
_cell.length_c   1.000
_cell.angle_alpha   90.00
_cell.angle_beta   90.00
_cell.angle_gamma   90.00
#
_symmetry.space_group_name_H-M   'P 1'
#
loop_
_entity.id
_entity.type
_entity.pdbx_description
1 polymer ?
#
loop_
_entity_poly.entity_id
_entity_poly.type
_entity_poly.pdbx_seq_one_letter_code
_entity_poly.pdbx_strand_id
1 'polypeptide(L)'
;MLFRNGKVDEALALYKAALSLSPSDAATHSAIAKVYLRLKEDDRAVSEFQEAIRLNPGLPEPYYHLAQYFARKGRKDEAQKFSEAFAKKAALTKKTPGQYAYVRARE
;
A
#
# COMPACT_ATOMS: atom_id res chain seq x y z
N MET A 1 9.53 3.58 26.32
CA MET A 1 9.62 3.61 24.84
C MET A 1 8.49 4.46 24.23
N LEU A 2 8.44 5.78 24.47
CA LEU A 2 7.31 6.64 24.07
C LEU A 2 7.49 7.40 22.75
N PHE A 3 8.73 7.51 22.24
CA PHE A 3 9.02 8.36 21.08
C PHE A 3 8.60 7.77 19.72
N ARG A 4 8.39 6.47 19.61
CA ARG A 4 7.99 5.82 18.34
C ARG A 4 6.50 5.95 18.03
N ASN A 5 5.65 5.97 19.05
CA ASN A 5 4.21 6.08 18.86
C ASN A 5 3.80 7.53 18.57
N GLY A 6 4.35 8.52 19.28
CA GLY A 6 3.98 9.93 19.07
C GLY A 6 4.19 10.43 17.62
N LYS A 7 5.26 10.01 16.94
CA LYS A 7 5.50 10.38 15.52
C LYS A 7 4.56 9.67 14.55
N VAL A 8 4.03 8.52 14.95
CA VAL A 8 3.11 7.73 14.14
C VAL A 8 1.68 8.28 14.27
N ASP A 9 1.28 8.66 15.48
CA ASP A 9 0.00 9.34 15.73
C ASP A 9 -0.06 10.69 14.99
N GLU A 10 1.03 11.46 14.99
CA GLU A 10 1.14 12.72 14.24
C GLU A 10 1.05 12.49 12.72
N ALA A 11 1.69 11.45 12.19
CA ALA A 11 1.60 11.10 10.78
C ALA A 11 0.16 10.73 10.37
N LEU A 12 -0.55 9.96 11.19
CA LEU A 12 -1.97 9.66 10.94
C LEU A 12 -2.83 10.91 10.99
N ALA A 13 -2.57 11.84 11.91
CA ALA A 13 -3.30 13.11 11.98
C ALA A 13 -3.09 13.95 10.70
N LEU A 14 -1.85 14.04 10.21
CA LEU A 14 -1.52 14.75 8.97
C LEU A 14 -2.19 14.11 7.75
N TYR A 15 -2.15 12.78 7.62
CA TYR A 15 -2.81 12.11 6.50
C TYR A 15 -4.34 12.21 6.57
N LYS A 16 -4.94 12.18 7.77
CA LYS A 16 -6.38 12.43 7.93
C LYS A 16 -6.78 13.85 7.55
N ALA A 17 -5.95 14.85 7.88
CA ALA A 17 -6.15 16.21 7.41
C ALA A 17 -6.03 16.31 5.88
N ALA A 18 -5.08 15.60 5.27
CA ALA A 18 -4.98 15.52 3.81
C ALA A 18 -6.23 14.87 3.17
N LEU A 19 -6.76 13.79 3.76
CA LEU A 19 -8.02 13.18 3.31
C LEU A 19 -9.24 14.09 3.51
N SER A 20 -9.22 14.99 4.50
CA SER A 20 -10.29 16.00 4.63
C SER A 20 -10.34 16.96 3.45
N LEU A 21 -9.21 17.20 2.78
CA LEU A 21 -9.12 18.06 1.60
C LEU A 21 -9.38 17.25 0.32
N SER A 22 -8.88 16.02 0.27
CA SER A 22 -9.02 15.11 -0.87
C SER A 22 -9.35 13.68 -0.40
N PRO A 23 -10.63 13.38 -0.14
CA PRO A 23 -11.04 12.07 0.38
C PRO A 23 -10.78 10.91 -0.59
N SER A 24 -10.57 11.22 -1.87
CA SER A 24 -10.35 10.24 -2.94
C SER A 24 -8.87 10.06 -3.30
N ASP A 25 -7.94 10.58 -2.50
CA ASP A 25 -6.51 10.42 -2.78
C ASP A 25 -6.00 9.02 -2.37
N ALA A 26 -5.92 8.15 -3.38
CA ALA A 26 -5.42 6.79 -3.24
C ALA A 26 -3.97 6.69 -2.72
N ALA A 27 -3.13 7.70 -3.00
CA ALA A 27 -1.76 7.72 -2.50
C ALA A 27 -1.72 7.97 -0.98
N THR A 28 -2.59 8.86 -0.49
CA THR A 28 -2.77 9.11 0.94
C THR A 28 -3.29 7.87 1.67
N HIS A 29 -4.28 7.16 1.12
CA HIS A 29 -4.72 5.88 1.70
C HIS A 29 -3.59 4.83 1.77
N SER A 30 -2.76 4.73 0.73
CA SER A 30 -1.57 3.85 0.74
C SER A 30 -0.57 4.26 1.81
N ALA A 31 -0.37 5.56 2.03
CA ALA A 31 0.51 6.09 3.06
C ALA A 31 -0.01 5.78 4.48
N ILE A 32 -1.30 5.97 4.74
CA ILE A 32 -1.96 5.59 6.01
C ILE A 32 -1.79 4.09 6.27
N ALA A 33 -2.01 3.26 5.25
CA ALA A 33 -1.85 1.82 5.37
C ALA A 33 -0.43 1.42 5.83
N LYS A 34 0.60 2.06 5.26
CA LYS A 34 2.01 1.84 5.67
C LYS A 34 2.27 2.29 7.10
N VAL A 35 1.60 3.34 7.56
CA VAL A 35 1.67 3.76 8.95
C VAL A 35 1.05 2.70 9.87
N TYR A 36 -0.12 2.14 9.51
CA TYR A 36 -0.71 1.02 10.25
C TYR A 36 0.16 -0.24 10.26
N LEU A 37 0.86 -0.57 9.15
CA LEU A 37 1.85 -1.66 9.14
C LEU A 37 2.97 -1.43 10.17
N ARG A 38 3.43 -0.18 10.35
CA ARG A 38 4.45 0.15 11.36
C ARG A 38 3.93 0.01 12.79
N LEU A 39 2.62 0.20 12.98
CA LEU A 39 1.92 -0.06 14.25
C LEU A 39 1.61 -1.55 14.47
N LYS A 40 1.90 -2.42 13.49
CA LYS A 40 1.48 -3.83 13.48
C LYS A 40 -0.04 -4.01 13.47
N GLU A 41 -0.76 -3.01 12.98
CA GLU A 41 -2.21 -3.03 12.82
C GLU A 41 -2.54 -3.48 11.40
N ASP A 42 -2.14 -4.72 11.08
CA ASP A 42 -2.15 -5.23 9.71
C ASP A 42 -3.55 -5.23 9.10
N ASP A 43 -4.60 -5.50 9.89
CA ASP A 43 -5.98 -5.52 9.40
C ASP A 43 -6.46 -4.12 8.97
N ARG A 44 -6.08 -3.06 9.71
CA ARG A 44 -6.36 -1.68 9.32
C ARG A 44 -5.56 -1.28 8.10
N ALA A 45 -4.30 -1.71 8.00
CA ALA A 45 -3.49 -1.48 6.82
C ALA A 45 -4.13 -2.12 5.57
N VAL A 46 -4.66 -3.34 5.68
CA VAL A 46 -5.35 -4.02 4.58
C VAL A 46 -6.57 -3.24 4.11
N SER A 47 -7.41 -2.75 5.01
CA SER A 47 -8.57 -1.93 4.65
C SER A 47 -8.16 -0.68 3.85
N GLU A 48 -7.14 0.03 4.31
CA GLU A 48 -6.64 1.24 3.64
C GLU A 48 -6.00 0.93 2.27
N PHE A 49 -5.29 -0.19 2.13
CA PHE A 49 -4.78 -0.63 0.82
C PHE A 49 -5.91 -1.01 -0.14
N GLN A 50 -6.97 -1.63 0.35
CA GLN A 50 -8.15 -1.94 -0.48
C GLN A 50 -8.84 -0.66 -0.95
N GLU A 51 -8.94 0.34 -0.10
CA GLU A 51 -9.50 1.65 -0.46
C GLU A 51 -8.62 2.38 -1.48
N ALA A 52 -7.29 2.35 -1.31
CA ALA A 52 -6.36 2.85 -2.32
C ALA A 52 -6.53 2.16 -3.68
N ILE A 53 -6.76 0.84 -3.70
CA ILE A 53 -7.05 0.09 -4.93
C ILE A 53 -8.39 0.50 -5.53
N ARG A 54 -9.41 0.70 -4.70
CA ARG A 54 -10.75 1.12 -5.14
C ARG A 54 -10.70 2.49 -5.82
N LEU A 55 -9.96 3.42 -5.23
CA LEU A 55 -9.79 4.79 -5.71
C LEU A 55 -8.87 4.87 -6.93
N ASN A 56 -7.75 4.15 -6.92
CA ASN A 56 -6.84 4.07 -8.05
C ASN A 56 -6.30 2.64 -8.25
N PRO A 57 -6.97 1.84 -9.10
CA PRO A 57 -6.52 0.49 -9.44
C PRO A 57 -5.19 0.45 -10.19
N GLY A 58 -4.63 1.59 -10.59
CA GLY A 58 -3.35 1.73 -11.26
C GLY A 58 -2.15 1.71 -10.32
N LEU A 59 -2.36 1.96 -9.02
CA LEU A 59 -1.27 1.99 -8.04
C LEU A 59 -0.75 0.58 -7.76
N PRO A 60 0.54 0.29 -8.02
CA PRO A 60 1.09 -1.04 -7.78
C PRO A 60 1.33 -1.32 -6.29
N GLU A 61 1.71 -0.32 -5.50
CA GLU A 61 2.13 -0.49 -4.10
C GLU A 61 1.10 -1.23 -3.22
N PRO A 62 -0.21 -0.90 -3.23
CA PRO A 62 -1.21 -1.63 -2.45
C PRO A 62 -1.28 -3.13 -2.75
N TYR A 63 -1.17 -3.53 -4.03
CA TYR A 63 -1.22 -4.93 -4.43
C TYR A 63 -0.03 -5.72 -3.87
N TYR A 64 1.16 -5.11 -3.81
CA TYR A 64 2.34 -5.73 -3.23
C TYR A 64 2.17 -6.01 -1.72
N HIS A 65 1.63 -5.04 -0.98
CA HIS A 65 1.41 -5.21 0.46
C HIS A 65 0.30 -6.22 0.78
N LEU A 66 -0.79 -6.22 0.00
CA LEU A 66 -1.84 -7.23 0.16
C LEU A 66 -1.32 -8.64 -0.16
N ALA A 67 -0.53 -8.81 -1.23
CA ALA A 67 0.07 -10.10 -1.57
C ALA A 67 0.92 -10.65 -0.40
N GLN A 68 1.75 -9.81 0.21
CA GLN A 68 2.54 -10.19 1.38
C GLN A 68 1.68 -10.52 2.60
N TYR A 69 0.63 -9.74 2.86
CA TYR A 69 -0.28 -10.00 3.97
C TYR A 69 -0.95 -11.37 3.82
N PHE A 70 -1.54 -11.66 2.66
CA PHE A 70 -2.20 -12.93 2.40
C PHE A 70 -1.22 -14.11 2.40
N ALA A 71 0.01 -13.92 1.91
CA ALA A 71 1.07 -14.92 2.00
C ALA A 71 1.40 -15.28 3.45
N ARG A 72 1.53 -14.27 4.34
CA ARG A 72 1.77 -14.49 5.78
C ARG A 72 0.60 -15.17 6.48
N LYS A 73 -0.63 -14.93 6.03
CA LYS A 73 -1.84 -15.61 6.54
C LYS A 73 -2.05 -17.01 5.95
N GLY A 74 -1.16 -17.49 5.07
CA GLY A 74 -1.28 -18.80 4.42
C GLY A 74 -2.34 -18.86 3.31
N ARG A 75 -2.95 -17.73 2.95
CA ARG A 75 -3.98 -17.61 1.90
C ARG A 75 -3.31 -17.49 0.54
N LYS A 76 -2.80 -18.62 0.03
CA LYS A 76 -1.96 -18.69 -1.18
C LYS A 76 -2.65 -18.18 -2.44
N ASP A 77 -3.93 -18.50 -2.62
CA ASP A 77 -4.67 -18.08 -3.83
C ASP A 77 -4.82 -16.57 -3.92
N GLU A 78 -5.12 -15.90 -2.80
CA GLU A 78 -5.17 -14.44 -2.75
C GLU A 78 -3.79 -13.82 -2.89
N ALA A 79 -2.79 -14.37 -2.22
CA ALA A 79 -1.42 -13.91 -2.36
C ALA A 79 -0.96 -13.93 -3.83
N GLN A 80 -1.28 -15.03 -4.54
CA GLN A 80 -0.98 -15.19 -5.96
C GLN A 80 -1.74 -14.15 -6.79
N LYS A 81 -3.05 -14.01 -6.58
CA LYS A 81 -3.89 -13.02 -7.29
C LYS A 81 -3.36 -11.59 -7.13
N PHE A 82 -3.03 -11.18 -5.90
CA PHE A 82 -2.51 -9.84 -5.64
C PHE A 82 -1.07 -9.67 -6.18
N SER A 83 -0.24 -10.71 -6.16
CA SER A 83 1.10 -10.70 -6.76
C SER A 83 1.07 -10.51 -8.28
N GLU A 84 0.18 -11.23 -8.96
CA GLU A 84 -0.03 -11.08 -10.41
C GLU A 84 -0.56 -9.69 -10.76
N ALA A 85 -1.51 -9.19 -9.97
CA ALA A 85 -2.02 -7.83 -10.12
C ALA A 85 -0.90 -6.81 -9.95
N PHE A 86 -0.08 -6.93 -8.90
CA PHE A 86 1.10 -6.09 -8.69
C PHE A 86 2.04 -6.11 -9.90
N ALA A 87 2.41 -7.30 -10.39
CA ALA A 87 3.30 -7.43 -11.53
C ALA A 87 2.75 -6.72 -12.78
N LYS A 88 1.44 -6.87 -13.04
CA LYS A 88 0.76 -6.19 -14.15
C LYS A 88 0.77 -4.67 -13.97
N LYS A 89 0.40 -4.17 -12.79
CA LYS A 89 0.38 -2.72 -12.51
C LYS A 89 1.78 -2.12 -12.55
N ALA A 90 2.76 -2.76 -11.92
CA ALA A 90 4.15 -2.32 -11.91
C ALA A 90 4.79 -2.34 -13.31
N ALA A 91 4.40 -3.28 -14.18
CA ALA A 91 4.85 -3.29 -15.57
C ALA A 91 4.22 -2.15 -16.39
N LEU A 92 2.96 -1.82 -16.12
CA LEU A 92 2.30 -0.66 -16.73
C LEU A 92 2.92 0.66 -16.26
N THR A 93 3.29 0.77 -14.97
CA THR A 93 3.96 1.97 -14.45
C THR A 93 5.40 2.11 -14.92
N LYS A 94 6.08 1.04 -15.36
CA LYS A 94 7.42 1.13 -15.98
C LYS A 94 7.41 1.71 -17.39
N LYS A 95 6.25 1.77 -18.05
CA LYS A 95 6.09 2.56 -19.29
C LYS A 95 6.04 4.07 -19.02
N THR A 96 5.91 4.48 -17.77
CA THR A 96 6.10 5.87 -17.30
C THR A 96 7.41 5.95 -16.51
N PRO A 97 8.49 6.54 -17.07
CA PRO A 97 9.78 6.56 -16.40
C PRO A 97 9.67 7.41 -15.12
N GLY A 98 9.87 6.83 -13.92
CA GLY A 98 10.05 7.65 -12.73
C GLY A 98 10.00 7.02 -11.34
N GLN A 99 9.24 5.95 -11.06
CA GLN A 99 8.93 5.63 -9.64
C GLN A 99 9.13 4.19 -9.14
N TYR A 100 9.32 3.18 -10.00
CA TYR A 100 9.45 1.78 -9.53
C TYR A 100 10.51 0.98 -10.32
N ALA A 101 11.77 1.40 -10.19
CA ALA A 101 12.94 0.75 -10.79
C ALA A 101 13.41 -0.51 -10.03
N TYR A 102 12.50 -1.41 -9.61
CA TYR A 102 12.88 -2.58 -8.81
C TYR A 102 12.59 -3.95 -9.43
N VAL A 103 12.20 -4.05 -10.71
CA VAL A 103 11.86 -5.37 -11.27
C VAL A 103 12.21 -5.53 -12.74
N ARG A 104 13.47 -5.35 -13.12
CA ARG A 104 14.05 -6.05 -14.29
C ARG A 104 15.56 -6.13 -14.09
N ALA A 105 16.00 -7.19 -13.43
CA ALA A 105 17.35 -7.69 -13.50
C ALA A 105 17.30 -9.22 -13.34
N ARG A 106 16.67 -9.87 -14.32
CA ARG A 106 16.93 -11.27 -14.66
C ARG A 106 16.81 -11.34 -16.18
N GLU A 107 17.92 -11.03 -16.84
CA GLU A 107 18.31 -11.70 -18.07
C GLU A 107 19.53 -12.56 -17.72
#